data_AF-A0A1B6G735-F1
#
_entry.id   AF-A0A1B6G735-F1
#
_cell.length_a   1.000
_cell.length_b   1.000
_cell.length_c   1.000
_cell.angle_alpha   90.00
_cell.angle_beta   90.00
_cell.angle_gamma   90.00
#
_symmetry.space_group_name_H-M   'P 1'
#
loop_
_entity.id
_entity.type
_entity.pdbx_description
1 polymer ?
#
loop_
_entity_poly.entity_id
_entity_poly.type
_entity_poly.pdbx_seq_one_letter_code
_entity_poly.pdbx_strand_id
1 'polypeptide(L)'
;MSSKPVRMEMWILAVYVRIAVFMCALGLSSAQTSSASVTNYPAELHQMAQQRLIKGQPGSWSAWSEWSACTRTCGGGITTQTRECRYKPMGRHRRRTHSIITQHHCIGLYKRIHICNTKECPGTTDFRQEQCSRYSGKEFLGRA
;
A
#
# COMPACT_ATOMS: atom_id res chain seq x y z
N MET A 1 16.65 -44.90 33.62
CA MET A 1 16.43 -44.05 34.81
C MET A 1 17.78 -43.53 35.28
N SER A 2 17.90 -42.22 35.51
CA SER A 2 19.08 -41.49 36.04
C SER A 2 20.15 -41.02 35.03
N SER A 3 19.83 -39.95 34.28
CA SER A 3 20.85 -39.01 33.80
C SER A 3 21.10 -37.97 34.89
N LYS A 4 22.27 -38.05 35.53
CA LYS A 4 22.73 -37.10 36.56
C LYS A 4 22.80 -35.67 35.98
N PRO A 5 22.48 -34.62 36.76
CA PRO A 5 22.58 -33.24 36.27
C PRO A 5 24.05 -32.88 36.02
N VAL A 6 24.34 -32.38 34.82
CA VAL A 6 25.66 -31.84 34.47
C VAL A 6 25.87 -30.56 35.27
N ARG A 7 26.72 -30.63 36.29
CA ARG A 7 27.16 -29.48 37.07
C ARG A 7 27.94 -28.58 36.11
N MET A 8 27.29 -27.55 35.57
CA MET A 8 27.98 -26.53 34.78
C MET A 8 29.03 -25.89 35.67
N GLU A 9 30.29 -26.12 35.33
CA GLU A 9 31.40 -25.57 36.07
C GLU A 9 31.39 -24.05 35.99
N MET A 10 31.36 -23.38 37.15
CA MET A 10 31.24 -21.92 37.25
C MET A 10 32.31 -21.13 36.49
N TRP A 11 33.44 -21.74 36.16
CA TRP A 11 34.48 -21.09 35.35
C TRP A 11 34.04 -20.90 33.88
N ILE A 12 33.20 -21.78 33.33
CA ILE A 12 32.67 -21.64 31.97
C ILE A 12 31.74 -20.43 31.88
N LEU A 13 30.89 -20.24 32.89
CA LEU A 13 30.02 -19.06 32.98
C LEU A 13 30.83 -17.78 33.18
N ALA A 14 31.91 -17.81 33.98
CA ALA A 14 32.78 -16.65 34.18
C ALA A 14 33.53 -16.25 32.89
N VAL A 15 34.00 -17.23 32.11
CA VAL A 15 34.61 -16.99 30.79
C VAL A 15 33.59 -16.41 29.82
N TYR A 16 32.37 -16.94 29.79
CA TYR A 16 31.29 -16.44 28.92
C TYR A 16 30.91 -14.99 29.26
N VAL A 17 30.75 -14.66 30.55
CA VAL A 17 30.45 -13.29 31.01
C VAL A 17 31.58 -12.33 30.65
N ARG A 18 32.84 -12.73 30.79
CA ARG A 18 33.99 -11.89 30.40
C ARG A 18 34.04 -11.64 28.90
N ILE A 19 33.79 -12.67 28.08
CA ILE A 19 33.73 -12.54 26.62
C ILE A 19 32.56 -11.63 26.23
N ALA A 20 31.38 -11.79 26.83
CA ALA A 20 30.22 -10.96 26.56
C ALA A 20 30.44 -9.48 26.93
N VAL A 21 31.08 -9.21 28.08
CA VAL A 21 31.45 -7.85 28.50
C VAL A 21 32.49 -7.24 27.57
N PHE A 22 33.48 -8.02 27.13
CA PHE A 22 34.51 -7.56 26.19
C PHE A 22 33.93 -7.26 24.80
N MET A 23 33.02 -8.11 24.30
CA MET A 23 32.29 -7.89 23.04
C MET A 23 31.38 -6.65 23.11
N CYS A 24 30.78 -6.38 24.27
CA CYS A 24 29.96 -5.18 24.50
C CYS A 24 30.83 -3.90 24.57
N ALA A 25 31.97 -3.95 25.26
CA ALA A 25 32.91 -2.82 25.40
C ALA A 25 33.60 -2.45 24.07
N LEU A 26 33.82 -3.41 23.18
CA LEU A 26 34.34 -3.17 21.83
C LEU A 26 33.28 -2.68 20.83
N GLY A 27 32.02 -2.49 21.26
CA GLY A 27 30.97 -1.97 20.38
C GLY A 27 30.61 -2.89 19.21
N LEU A 28 31.06 -4.15 19.19
CA LEU A 28 30.62 -5.18 18.24
C LEU A 28 29.24 -5.71 18.65
N SER A 29 28.26 -4.82 18.73
CA SER A 29 26.86 -5.20 18.68
C SER A 29 26.50 -5.36 17.21
N SER A 30 26.59 -6.57 16.65
CA SER A 30 25.91 -6.88 15.39
C SER A 30 24.40 -7.01 15.60
N ALA A 31 23.78 -6.03 16.29
CA ALA A 31 22.36 -5.80 16.15
C ALA A 31 22.16 -4.97 14.88
N GLN A 32 22.36 -5.62 13.72
CA GLN A 32 21.75 -5.14 12.48
C GLN A 32 20.25 -5.33 12.64
N THR A 33 19.59 -4.39 13.30
CA THR A 33 18.16 -4.19 13.13
C THR A 33 18.00 -3.65 11.72
N SER A 34 17.94 -4.54 10.74
CA SER A 34 17.50 -4.20 9.41
C SER A 34 16.05 -3.73 9.54
N SER A 35 15.86 -2.41 9.63
CA SER A 35 14.58 -1.77 9.34
C SER A 35 14.34 -1.95 7.85
N ALA A 36 13.96 -3.18 7.45
CA ALA A 36 13.45 -3.47 6.15
C ALA A 36 12.15 -2.68 6.01
N SER A 37 12.25 -1.48 5.45
CA SER A 37 11.13 -0.71 4.98
C SER A 37 10.38 -1.56 3.96
N VAL A 38 9.22 -2.07 4.36
CA VAL A 38 8.32 -2.80 3.47
C VAL A 38 7.77 -1.82 2.44
N THR A 39 8.51 -1.62 1.36
CA THR A 39 8.10 -0.83 0.19
C THR A 39 8.36 -1.54 -1.13
N ASN A 40 8.61 -2.85 -1.11
CA ASN A 40 8.84 -3.59 -2.34
C ASN A 40 7.58 -4.34 -2.75
N TYR A 41 6.79 -3.72 -3.63
CA TYR A 41 5.91 -4.49 -4.50
C TYR A 41 6.76 -5.56 -5.21
N PRO A 42 6.38 -6.85 -5.17
CA PRO A 42 7.25 -7.92 -5.66
C PRO A 42 7.54 -7.73 -7.16
N ALA A 43 8.82 -7.54 -7.50
CA ALA A 43 9.27 -7.27 -8.86
C ALA A 43 8.85 -8.38 -9.84
N GLU A 44 8.77 -9.63 -9.37
CA GLU A 44 8.28 -10.78 -10.14
C GLU A 44 6.82 -10.61 -10.59
N LEU A 45 5.96 -10.02 -9.73
CA LEU A 45 4.57 -9.73 -10.07
C LEU A 45 4.46 -8.65 -11.16
N HIS A 46 5.36 -7.66 -11.15
CA HIS A 46 5.46 -6.66 -12.20
C HIS A 46 5.88 -7.30 -13.54
N GLN A 47 6.89 -8.18 -13.51
CA GLN A 47 7.43 -8.85 -14.70
C GLN A 47 6.42 -9.80 -15.36
N MET A 48 5.67 -10.59 -14.59
CA MET A 48 4.65 -11.49 -15.15
C MET A 48 3.48 -10.72 -15.80
N ALA A 49 3.12 -9.55 -15.27
CA ALA A 49 2.09 -8.69 -15.84
C ALA A 49 2.55 -8.06 -17.16
N GLN A 50 3.81 -7.62 -17.24
CA GLN A 50 4.41 -7.10 -18.48
C GLN A 50 4.44 -8.17 -19.58
N GLN A 51 4.85 -9.40 -19.26
CA GLN A 51 4.93 -10.50 -20.24
C GLN A 51 3.57 -10.87 -20.83
N ARG A 52 2.49 -10.86 -20.03
CA ARG A 52 1.13 -11.11 -20.53
C ARG A 52 0.65 -10.05 -21.53
N LEU A 53 1.23 -8.86 -21.49
CA LEU A 53 0.86 -7.73 -22.34
C LEU A 53 1.66 -7.62 -23.64
N ILE A 54 2.87 -8.16 -23.68
CA ILE A 54 3.66 -8.29 -24.92
C ILE A 54 2.95 -9.20 -25.94
N LYS A 55 2.08 -10.11 -25.48
CA LYS A 55 1.26 -10.98 -26.35
C LYS A 55 0.11 -10.24 -27.05
N GLY A 56 -0.20 -9.00 -26.66
CA GLY A 56 -1.22 -8.14 -27.27
C GLY A 56 -0.68 -6.77 -27.66
N GLN A 57 -1.50 -5.96 -28.34
CA GLN A 57 -1.13 -4.56 -28.59
C GLN A 57 -1.34 -3.75 -27.28
N PRO A 58 -0.29 -3.16 -26.69
CA PRO A 58 -0.45 -2.36 -25.49
C PRO A 58 -1.27 -1.11 -25.81
N GLY A 59 -2.23 -0.81 -24.95
CA GLY A 59 -2.91 0.46 -24.87
C GLY A 59 -1.97 1.55 -24.38
N SER A 60 -2.25 2.77 -24.82
CA SER A 60 -1.52 3.98 -24.44
C SER A 60 -2.38 4.83 -23.51
N TRP A 61 -1.78 5.40 -22.47
CA TRP A 61 -2.48 6.37 -21.65
C TRP A 61 -2.61 7.71 -22.37
N SER A 62 -3.75 8.39 -22.22
CA SER A 62 -3.87 9.80 -22.54
C SER A 62 -3.00 10.65 -21.60
N ALA A 63 -2.84 11.92 -21.95
CA ALA A 63 -2.40 12.92 -20.97
C ALA A 63 -3.35 12.90 -19.75
N TRP A 64 -2.80 13.23 -18.59
CA TRP A 64 -3.61 13.47 -17.40
C TRP A 64 -4.53 14.67 -17.64
N SER A 65 -5.77 14.60 -17.14
CA SER A 65 -6.70 15.74 -17.06
C SER A 65 -6.11 16.87 -16.24
N GLU A 66 -6.73 18.04 -16.11
CA GLU A 66 -6.33 18.96 -15.03
C GLU A 66 -6.71 18.39 -13.65
N TRP A 67 -6.05 18.87 -12.60
CA TRP A 67 -6.43 18.56 -11.22
C TRP A 67 -7.81 19.16 -10.93
N SER A 68 -8.69 18.37 -10.29
CA SER A 68 -9.98 18.87 -9.83
C SER A 68 -9.80 19.94 -8.76
N ALA A 69 -10.84 20.76 -8.56
CA ALA A 69 -10.92 21.57 -7.35
C ALA A 69 -10.77 20.67 -6.11
N CYS A 70 -10.17 21.23 -5.05
CA CYS A 70 -10.06 20.54 -3.78
C CYS A 70 -11.46 20.33 -3.21
N THR A 71 -11.77 19.12 -2.73
CA THR A 71 -13.10 18.82 -2.15
C THR A 71 -13.44 19.68 -0.93
N ARG A 72 -12.43 20.27 -0.28
CA ARG A 72 -12.58 21.08 0.94
C ARG A 72 -11.66 22.27 0.91
N THR A 73 -12.05 23.36 1.56
CA THR A 73 -11.27 24.61 1.66
C THR A 73 -10.35 24.65 2.89
N CYS A 74 -10.55 23.75 3.86
CA CYS A 74 -9.77 23.56 5.08
C CYS A 74 -9.99 22.13 5.62
N GLY A 75 -9.21 21.76 6.64
CA GLY A 75 -9.33 20.49 7.37
C GLY A 75 -8.93 19.26 6.58
N GLY A 76 -8.19 19.43 5.49
CA GLY A 76 -7.77 18.36 4.58
C GLY A 76 -8.88 17.93 3.62
N GLY A 77 -8.73 18.29 2.35
CA GLY A 77 -9.52 17.81 1.23
C GLY A 77 -8.70 16.96 0.26
N ILE A 78 -9.33 16.55 -0.82
CA ILE A 78 -8.74 15.74 -1.88
C ILE A 78 -8.88 16.49 -3.21
N THR A 79 -7.82 16.50 -4.01
CA THR A 79 -7.89 16.80 -5.44
C THR A 79 -7.61 15.53 -6.23
N THR A 80 -8.26 15.39 -7.38
CA THR A 80 -8.23 14.20 -8.22
C THR A 80 -7.82 14.57 -9.64
N GLN A 81 -7.05 13.69 -10.28
CA GLN A 81 -6.77 13.77 -11.70
C GLN A 81 -6.94 12.39 -12.33
N THR A 82 -7.41 12.36 -13.56
CA THR A 82 -7.75 11.13 -14.28
C THR A 82 -7.11 11.11 -15.66
N ARG A 83 -6.93 9.92 -16.21
CA ARG A 83 -6.48 9.71 -17.58
C ARG A 83 -7.22 8.53 -18.21
N GLU A 84 -7.32 8.52 -19.52
CA GLU A 84 -8.02 7.51 -20.28
C GLU A 84 -7.04 6.52 -20.92
N CYS A 85 -7.43 5.24 -20.97
CA CYS A 85 -6.69 4.22 -21.70
C CYS A 85 -7.14 4.19 -23.16
N ARG A 86 -6.27 4.61 -24.07
CA ARG A 86 -6.48 4.56 -25.53
C ARG A 86 -5.91 3.25 -26.08
N TYR A 87 -6.78 2.33 -26.46
CA TYR A 87 -6.40 1.09 -27.13
C TYR A 87 -7.34 0.81 -28.31
N LYS A 88 -6.84 0.12 -29.34
CA LYS A 88 -7.68 -0.33 -30.46
C LYS A 88 -8.28 -1.68 -30.12
N PRO A 89 -9.62 -1.85 -30.07
CA PRO A 89 -10.20 -3.17 -29.94
C PRO A 89 -9.85 -3.99 -31.18
N MET A 90 -9.09 -5.07 -31.02
CA MET A 90 -8.79 -5.98 -32.14
C MET A 90 -10.10 -6.56 -32.68
N GLY A 91 -10.27 -6.48 -34.01
CA GLY A 91 -11.54 -6.64 -34.69
C GLY A 91 -12.22 -8.01 -34.53
N ARG A 92 -13.56 -7.94 -34.58
CA ARG A 92 -14.53 -8.94 -35.10
C ARG A 92 -14.28 -10.42 -34.80
N HIS A 93 -14.26 -10.81 -33.54
CA HIS A 93 -15.01 -12.01 -33.15
C HIS A 93 -16.01 -11.64 -32.07
N ARG A 94 -17.27 -11.59 -32.49
CA ARG A 94 -18.47 -11.39 -31.65
C ARG A 94 -18.71 -12.61 -30.77
N ARG A 95 -17.72 -12.99 -29.95
CA ARG A 95 -17.96 -13.89 -28.82
C ARG A 95 -18.18 -13.00 -27.61
N ARG A 96 -19.44 -12.95 -27.20
CA ARG A 96 -19.90 -12.48 -25.90
C ARG A 96 -19.28 -13.36 -24.82
N THR A 97 -17.99 -13.18 -24.59
CA THR A 97 -17.40 -13.48 -23.31
C THR A 97 -16.83 -12.14 -22.92
N HIS A 98 -17.52 -11.46 -22.00
CA HIS A 98 -16.90 -10.45 -21.15
C HIS A 98 -15.76 -11.16 -20.40
N SER A 99 -14.67 -11.47 -21.12
CA SER A 99 -13.47 -12.02 -20.52
C SER A 99 -12.84 -10.82 -19.84
N ILE A 100 -13.13 -10.73 -18.54
CA ILE A 100 -12.60 -9.75 -17.60
C ILE A 100 -11.04 -9.68 -17.69
N ILE A 101 -10.40 -10.68 -18.31
CA ILE A 101 -8.96 -10.85 -18.43
C ILE A 101 -8.33 -10.01 -19.57
N THR A 102 -9.09 -9.54 -20.58
CA THR A 102 -8.56 -8.67 -21.65
C THR A 102 -8.60 -7.17 -21.31
N GLN A 103 -8.76 -6.79 -20.04
CA GLN A 103 -8.88 -5.37 -19.64
C GLN A 103 -7.55 -4.66 -19.39
N HIS A 104 -6.41 -5.35 -19.50
CA HIS A 104 -5.11 -4.76 -19.14
C HIS A 104 -4.38 -4.08 -20.30
N HIS A 105 -5.09 -3.49 -21.27
CA HIS A 105 -4.42 -2.79 -22.37
C HIS A 105 -3.48 -1.69 -21.85
N CYS A 106 -3.84 -0.95 -20.79
CA CYS A 106 -2.94 0.04 -20.20
C CYS A 106 -2.47 -0.40 -18.80
N ILE A 107 -1.16 -0.33 -18.57
CA ILE A 107 -0.53 -0.67 -17.30
C ILE A 107 -0.51 0.57 -16.39
N GLY A 108 -1.01 0.42 -15.17
CA GLY A 108 -0.97 1.45 -14.12
C GLY A 108 -2.34 2.02 -13.77
N LEU A 109 -2.34 3.06 -12.93
CA LEU A 109 -3.56 3.66 -12.40
C LEU A 109 -4.21 4.61 -13.41
N TYR A 110 -5.54 4.61 -13.48
CA TYR A 110 -6.32 5.58 -14.28
C TYR A 110 -6.63 6.88 -13.51
N LYS A 111 -6.47 6.86 -12.17
CA LYS A 111 -6.83 7.94 -11.26
C LYS A 111 -5.72 8.14 -10.23
N ARG A 112 -5.37 9.39 -9.96
CA ARG A 112 -4.50 9.78 -8.85
C ARG A 112 -5.18 10.83 -7.97
N ILE A 113 -4.79 10.82 -6.70
CA ILE A 113 -5.42 11.58 -5.61
C ILE A 113 -4.29 12.27 -4.84
N HIS A 114 -4.50 13.52 -4.47
CA HIS A 114 -3.58 14.29 -3.63
C HIS A 114 -4.34 15.04 -2.54
N ILE A 115 -3.73 15.18 -1.37
CA ILE A 115 -4.31 15.93 -0.25
C ILE A 115 -4.11 17.43 -0.49
N CYS A 116 -5.13 18.23 -0.23
CA CYS A 116 -5.08 19.68 -0.40
C CYS A 116 -5.74 20.38 0.80
N ASN A 117 -5.43 21.66 0.99
CA ASN A 117 -6.04 22.49 2.03
C ASN A 117 -6.00 21.87 3.44
N THR A 118 -4.80 21.50 3.89
CA THR A 118 -4.54 20.85 5.20
C THR A 118 -4.61 21.81 6.40
N LYS A 119 -4.70 23.11 6.16
CA LYS A 119 -4.92 24.11 7.22
C LYS A 119 -6.19 23.78 8.02
N GLU A 120 -6.16 23.96 9.33
CA GLU A 120 -7.31 23.74 10.19
C GLU A 120 -8.50 24.62 9.78
N CYS A 121 -9.72 24.13 10.04
CA CYS A 121 -10.92 24.89 9.80
C CYS A 121 -11.24 25.79 11.00
N PRO A 122 -11.80 26.99 10.79
CA PRO A 122 -12.33 27.78 11.88
C PRO A 122 -13.54 27.06 12.51
N GLY A 123 -13.35 26.50 13.70
CA GLY A 123 -14.35 25.70 14.43
C GLY A 123 -13.85 24.30 14.81
N THR A 124 -14.35 23.75 15.91
CA THR A 124 -13.96 22.44 16.47
C THR A 124 -14.87 21.30 16.02
N THR A 125 -15.67 21.49 14.96
CA THR A 125 -16.68 20.52 14.56
C THR A 125 -16.06 19.34 13.81
N ASP A 126 -16.31 18.12 14.28
CA ASP A 126 -16.00 16.90 13.53
C ASP A 126 -16.85 16.83 12.26
N PHE A 127 -16.18 16.84 11.11
CA PHE A 127 -16.81 16.78 9.79
C PHE A 127 -17.59 15.49 9.58
N ARG A 128 -17.14 14.38 10.16
CA ARG A 128 -17.86 13.12 10.05
C ARG A 128 -19.20 13.22 10.77
N GLN A 129 -19.21 13.79 11.97
CA GLN A 129 -20.43 14.00 12.75
C GLN A 129 -21.43 14.90 12.02
N GLU A 130 -20.97 15.99 11.40
CA GLU A 130 -21.84 16.88 10.61
C GLU A 130 -22.45 16.18 9.38
N GLN A 131 -21.69 15.32 8.71
CA GLN A 131 -22.22 14.54 7.59
C GLN A 131 -23.25 13.50 8.04
N CYS A 132 -22.99 12.83 9.17
CA CYS A 132 -23.90 11.85 9.76
C CYS A 132 -25.19 12.52 10.26
N SER A 133 -25.12 13.72 10.84
CA SER A 133 -26.27 14.39 11.42
C SER A 133 -27.37 14.73 10.39
N ARG A 134 -26.99 14.90 9.10
CA ARG A 134 -27.92 15.04 7.97
C ARG A 134 -28.84 13.82 7.75
N TYR A 135 -28.50 12.68 8.33
CA TYR A 135 -29.23 11.42 8.17
C TYR A 135 -29.89 10.94 9.47
N SER A 136 -29.79 11.67 10.58
CA SER A 136 -30.29 11.26 11.90
C SER A 136 -31.78 10.87 11.93
N GLY A 137 -32.60 11.50 11.09
CA GLY A 137 -34.05 11.27 11.02
C GLY A 137 -34.50 10.44 9.81
N LYS A 138 -33.59 9.82 9.07
CA LYS A 138 -33.95 8.98 7.92
C LYS A 138 -34.02 7.53 8.36
N GLU A 139 -35.18 6.92 8.19
CA GLU A 139 -35.37 5.50 8.45
C GLU A 139 -34.49 4.66 7.51
N PHE A 140 -33.80 3.68 8.08
CA PHE A 140 -32.98 2.75 7.32
C PHE A 140 -33.87 1.67 6.68
N LEU A 141 -34.20 1.85 5.39
CA LEU A 141 -35.08 0.94 4.63
C LEU A 141 -34.33 -0.29 4.07
N GLY A 142 -33.47 -0.92 4.88
CA GLY A 142 -32.65 -2.05 4.45
C GLY A 142 -33.45 -3.17 3.77
N ARG A 143 -32.85 -3.80 2.74
CA ARG A 143 -33.25 -5.13 2.26
C ARG A 143 -32.29 -6.15 2.86
N ALA A 144 -32.83 -7.13 3.58
CA ALA A 144 -32.12 -8.31 4.07
C ALA A 144 -31.92 -9.33 2.95
#